data_AF-A0A1B8FBT5-F1
#
_entry.id   AF-A0A1B8FBT5-F1
#
_cell.length_a   1.000
_cell.length_b   1.000
_cell.length_c   1.000
_cell.angle_alpha   90.00
_cell.angle_beta   90.00
_cell.angle_gamma   90.00
#
_symmetry.space_group_name_H-M   'P 1'
#
loop_
_entity.id
_entity.type
_entity.pdbx_description
1 polymer ?
#
loop_
_entity_poly.entity_id
_entity_poly.type
_entity_poly.pdbx_seq_one_letter_code
_entity_poly.pdbx_strand_id
1 'polypeptide(L)'
;MWGGATTRSQLRQSIDSLYTQYEVPESPTKNPINSETASKLIGDQSRRLNFSQEKDIASNLAFLSATSDDSFKIMAVCVEEHSNGEGITIRIASNSGDLSVVKAGFIKVGEILEQAARRRNSEIEDIETLLRQVVVLDMNRILSRLRSRHSKSTKQQPFIAQLHDAINDKSFKSTANLTNRIGDLQDLFSRLESIANIKADISLAHSLIRDILRQAYHLISPTNLSLLLKDLKIDPTLKAHLSNSLGKISGYHSATSFLVRAARNKKCRVF
;
A
#
# COMPACT_ATOMS: atom_id res chain seq x y z
N MET A 1 22.69 24.43 22.40
CA MET A 1 22.30 25.84 22.21
C MET A 1 21.92 26.01 20.75
N TRP A 2 20.63 26.16 20.43
CA TRP A 2 20.16 26.34 19.05
C TRP A 2 20.29 27.83 18.68
N GLY A 3 21.43 28.20 18.11
CA GLY A 3 21.76 29.57 17.68
C GLY A 3 21.18 29.91 16.31
N GLY A 4 19.86 30.02 16.21
CA GLY A 4 19.22 30.60 15.01
C GLY A 4 19.20 32.12 15.11
N ALA A 5 19.88 32.82 14.20
CA ALA A 5 19.91 34.29 14.11
C ALA A 5 18.61 34.92 13.57
N THR A 6 17.50 34.18 13.60
CA THR A 6 16.22 34.64 13.07
C THR A 6 15.51 35.49 14.12
N THR A 7 15.36 36.77 13.84
CA THR A 7 14.62 37.66 14.74
C THR A 7 13.11 37.43 14.62
N ARG A 8 12.37 37.76 15.67
CA ARG A 8 10.90 37.65 15.69
C ARG A 8 10.24 38.45 14.55
N SER A 9 10.85 39.56 14.11
CA SER A 9 10.34 40.35 12.99
C SER A 9 10.52 39.63 11.65
N GLN A 10 11.67 38.99 11.43
CA GLN A 10 11.93 38.19 10.22
C GLN A 10 10.98 37.00 10.12
N LEU A 11 10.68 36.35 11.24
CA LEU A 11 9.70 35.27 11.29
C LEU A 11 8.30 35.78 10.92
N ARG A 12 7.88 36.91 11.50
CA ARG A 12 6.56 37.51 11.23
C ARG A 12 6.41 37.94 9.77
N GLN A 13 7.42 38.59 9.21
CA GLN A 13 7.43 38.99 7.81
C GLN A 13 7.39 37.80 6.86
N SER A 14 8.05 36.69 7.21
CA SER A 14 7.97 35.44 6.44
C SER A 14 6.58 34.82 6.50
N ILE A 15 5.94 34.81 7.69
CA ILE A 15 4.56 34.33 7.86
C ILE A 15 3.60 35.19 7.03
N ASP A 16 3.68 36.52 7.13
CA ASP A 16 2.80 37.43 6.41
C ASP A 16 2.99 37.31 4.88
N SER A 17 4.23 37.07 4.42
CA SER A 17 4.54 36.78 3.01
C SER A 17 3.94 35.44 2.54
N LEU A 18 3.88 34.43 3.40
CA LEU A 18 3.25 33.16 3.07
C LEU A 18 1.72 33.29 3.01
N TYR A 19 1.11 34.02 3.94
CA TYR A 19 -0.33 34.29 3.93
C TYR A 19 -0.79 35.10 2.71
N THR A 20 0.09 35.93 2.14
CA THR A 20 -0.21 36.71 0.93
C THR A 20 0.05 35.95 -0.36
N GLN A 21 0.96 34.97 -0.36
CA GLN A 21 1.28 34.17 -1.55
C GLN A 21 0.41 32.93 -1.71
N TYR A 22 -0.14 32.39 -0.63
CA TYR A 22 -0.93 31.17 -0.65
C TYR A 22 -2.35 31.45 -0.20
N GLU A 23 -3.31 31.05 -1.02
CA GLU A 23 -4.71 31.00 -0.63
C GLU A 23 -4.84 29.99 0.52
N VAL A 24 -5.07 30.50 1.73
CA VAL A 24 -5.25 29.64 2.91
C VAL A 24 -6.57 28.90 2.71
N PRO A 25 -6.57 27.55 2.67
CA PRO A 25 -7.80 26.81 2.56
C PRO A 25 -8.73 27.18 3.71
N GLU A 26 -10.04 27.23 3.44
CA GLU A 26 -11.02 27.43 4.51
C GLU A 26 -10.76 26.43 5.64
N SER A 27 -10.87 26.93 6.88
CA SER A 27 -10.75 26.07 8.05
C SER A 27 -11.73 24.90 7.91
N PRO A 28 -11.32 23.65 8.21
CA PRO A 28 -12.19 22.49 8.08
C PRO A 28 -13.51 22.73 8.81
N THR A 29 -14.58 22.96 8.07
CA THR A 29 -15.92 23.07 8.64
C THR A 29 -16.45 21.68 8.93
N LYS A 30 -17.11 21.50 10.08
CA LYS A 30 -17.89 20.29 10.31
C LYS A 30 -18.93 20.21 9.19
N ASN A 31 -18.88 19.14 8.40
CA ASN A 31 -19.95 18.85 7.46
C ASN A 31 -21.25 18.79 8.28
N PRO A 32 -22.26 19.63 7.98
CA PRO A 32 -23.52 19.58 8.69
C PRO A 32 -24.10 18.19 8.47
N ILE A 33 -24.22 17.44 9.55
CA ILE A 33 -25.02 16.22 9.53
C ILE A 33 -26.45 16.73 9.44
N ASN A 34 -27.03 16.73 8.25
CA ASN A 34 -28.44 17.10 8.05
C ASN A 34 -29.27 16.35 9.11
N SER A 35 -30.14 17.05 9.84
CA SER A 35 -30.94 16.41 10.90
C SER A 35 -31.83 15.27 10.38
N GLU A 36 -32.20 15.30 9.10
CA GLU A 36 -32.83 14.17 8.40
C GLU A 36 -31.88 12.97 8.21
N THR A 37 -30.60 13.23 7.92
CA THR A 37 -29.56 12.21 7.84
C THR A 37 -29.19 11.68 9.23
N ALA A 38 -29.14 12.53 10.25
CA ALA A 38 -28.89 12.12 11.64
C ALA A 38 -30.03 11.23 12.18
N SER A 39 -31.29 11.56 11.89
CA SER A 39 -32.45 10.75 12.28
C SER A 39 -32.56 9.44 11.47
N LYS A 40 -32.11 9.41 10.20
CA LYS A 40 -31.87 8.16 9.47
C LYS A 40 -30.73 7.34 10.07
N LEU A 41 -29.58 7.94 10.36
CA LEU A 41 -28.38 7.26 10.90
C LEU A 41 -28.59 6.65 12.29
N ILE A 42 -29.39 7.29 13.14
CA ILE A 42 -29.72 6.78 14.49
C ILE A 42 -30.74 5.62 14.43
N GLY A 43 -31.46 5.48 13.31
CA GLY A 43 -32.42 4.39 13.05
C GLY A 43 -31.99 3.37 11.99
N ASP A 44 -30.80 3.50 11.40
CA ASP A 44 -30.44 2.74 10.19
C ASP A 44 -29.99 1.31 10.51
N GLN A 45 -30.97 0.41 10.67
CA GLN A 45 -30.70 -1.04 10.64
C GLN A 45 -30.15 -1.52 9.29
N SER A 46 -30.05 -0.64 8.28
CA SER A 46 -29.56 -0.99 6.94
C SER A 46 -28.05 -0.87 6.76
N ARG A 47 -27.33 -0.09 7.60
CA ARG A 47 -25.87 0.07 7.49
C ARG A 47 -25.16 -1.22 7.85
N ARG A 48 -24.43 -1.80 6.89
CA ARG A 48 -23.73 -3.09 7.06
C ARG A 48 -22.29 -2.91 7.49
N LEU A 49 -21.64 -1.80 7.12
CA LEU A 49 -20.28 -1.51 7.54
C LEU A 49 -20.27 -0.75 8.87
N ASN A 50 -19.59 -1.32 9.86
CA ASN A 50 -19.17 -0.54 11.00
C ASN A 50 -17.95 0.34 10.64
N PHE A 51 -17.72 1.37 11.45
CA PHE A 51 -16.62 2.32 11.21
C PHE A 51 -15.24 1.64 11.12
N SER A 52 -14.98 0.59 11.92
CA SER A 52 -13.70 -0.11 11.85
C SER A 52 -13.51 -0.80 10.50
N GLN A 53 -14.55 -1.45 9.99
CA GLN A 53 -14.52 -2.12 8.68
C GLN A 53 -14.34 -1.11 7.55
N GLU A 54 -15.07 0.00 7.59
CA GLU A 54 -14.94 1.08 6.61
C GLU A 54 -13.51 1.64 6.61
N LYS A 55 -12.96 1.92 7.81
CA LYS A 55 -11.58 2.36 7.99
C LYS A 55 -10.57 1.37 7.40
N ASP A 56 -10.72 0.08 7.69
CA ASP A 56 -9.78 -0.94 7.22
C ASP A 56 -9.86 -1.11 5.70
N ILE A 57 -11.07 -1.13 5.12
CA ILE A 57 -11.26 -1.17 3.66
C ILE A 57 -10.64 0.07 3.01
N ALA A 58 -10.98 1.27 3.50
CA ALA A 58 -10.45 2.52 2.98
C ALA A 58 -8.93 2.59 3.10
N SER A 59 -8.34 2.12 4.20
CA SER A 59 -6.89 2.11 4.41
C SER A 59 -6.18 1.19 3.43
N ASN A 60 -6.72 -0.01 3.18
CA ASN A 60 -6.15 -0.95 2.21
C ASN A 60 -6.30 -0.43 0.78
N LEU A 61 -7.45 0.14 0.42
CA LEU A 61 -7.64 0.77 -0.89
C LEU A 61 -6.74 2.00 -1.06
N ALA A 62 -6.57 2.84 -0.03
CA ALA A 62 -5.65 3.97 -0.05
C ALA A 62 -4.21 3.52 -0.30
N PHE A 63 -3.78 2.46 0.39
CA PHE A 63 -2.46 1.88 0.19
C PHE A 63 -2.23 1.45 -1.28
N LEU A 64 -3.22 0.77 -1.88
CA LEU A 64 -3.18 0.32 -3.28
C LEU A 64 -3.35 1.45 -4.30
N SER A 65 -3.99 2.56 -3.91
CA SER A 65 -4.28 3.68 -4.80
C SER A 65 -3.05 4.49 -5.15
N ALA A 66 -2.12 4.63 -4.22
CA ALA A 66 -0.92 5.43 -4.43
C ALA A 66 -0.02 4.73 -5.46
N THR A 67 -0.01 5.24 -6.70
CA THR A 67 0.73 4.65 -7.83
C THR A 67 2.16 5.18 -8.01
N SER A 68 2.58 6.07 -7.11
CA SER A 68 3.88 6.74 -7.13
C SER A 68 4.52 6.67 -5.75
N ASP A 69 5.86 6.71 -5.72
CA ASP A 69 6.67 6.84 -4.50
C ASP A 69 7.09 8.31 -4.26
N ASP A 70 6.63 9.23 -5.11
CA ASP A 70 6.84 10.67 -4.98
C ASP A 70 6.03 11.23 -3.80
N SER A 71 6.73 11.82 -2.82
CA SER A 71 6.12 12.40 -1.62
C SER A 71 5.21 13.60 -1.91
N PHE A 72 5.33 14.23 -3.08
CA PHE A 72 4.46 15.33 -3.48
C PHE A 72 3.17 14.87 -4.16
N LYS A 73 3.07 13.59 -4.53
CA LYS A 73 1.87 12.99 -5.14
C LYS A 73 1.08 12.23 -4.10
N ILE A 74 0.21 12.95 -3.41
CA ILE A 74 -0.62 12.41 -2.34
C ILE A 74 -1.94 11.93 -2.93
N MET A 75 -2.37 10.75 -2.50
CA MET A 75 -3.65 10.16 -2.87
C MET A 75 -4.51 9.95 -1.63
N ALA A 76 -5.80 10.19 -1.78
CA ALA A 76 -6.81 9.97 -0.75
C ALA A 76 -7.89 9.05 -1.29
N VAL A 77 -8.38 8.15 -0.44
CA VAL A 77 -9.49 7.25 -0.76
C VAL A 77 -10.56 7.38 0.30
N CYS A 78 -11.81 7.46 -0.15
CA CYS A 78 -13.00 7.40 0.69
C CYS A 78 -13.89 6.25 0.21
N VAL A 79 -14.53 5.59 1.18
CA VAL A 79 -15.50 4.53 0.93
C VAL A 79 -16.83 4.98 1.51
N GLU A 80 -17.88 4.92 0.71
CA GLU A 80 -19.22 5.35 1.08
C GLU A 80 -20.18 4.19 0.81
N GLU A 81 -20.82 3.65 1.85
CA GLU A 81 -21.87 2.64 1.69
C GLU A 81 -23.12 3.29 1.07
N HIS A 82 -23.72 2.61 0.09
CA HIS A 82 -24.95 3.11 -0.52
C HIS A 82 -26.11 3.08 0.48
N SER A 83 -27.01 4.05 0.38
CA SER A 83 -28.19 4.14 1.28
C SER A 83 -29.15 2.95 1.21
N ASN A 84 -29.07 2.11 0.17
CA ASN A 84 -29.83 0.87 0.05
C ASN A 84 -29.11 -0.36 0.65
N GLY A 85 -27.85 -0.21 1.09
CA GLY A 85 -27.00 -1.30 1.59
C GLY A 85 -26.59 -2.32 0.52
N GLU A 86 -26.74 -2.01 -0.78
CA GLU A 86 -26.45 -2.92 -1.90
C GLU A 86 -25.15 -2.58 -2.65
N GLY A 87 -24.26 -1.77 -2.06
CA GLY A 87 -22.98 -1.46 -2.67
C GLY A 87 -22.17 -0.43 -1.89
N ILE A 88 -20.99 -0.14 -2.41
CA ILE A 88 -20.15 0.98 -1.98
C ILE A 88 -19.76 1.85 -3.17
N THR A 89 -19.49 3.12 -2.87
CA THR A 89 -18.78 4.03 -3.76
C THR A 89 -17.36 4.21 -3.24
N ILE A 90 -16.37 3.92 -4.09
CA ILE A 90 -14.96 4.23 -3.81
C ILE A 90 -14.63 5.54 -4.51
N ARG A 91 -14.30 6.57 -3.74
CA ARG A 91 -13.86 7.89 -4.24
C ARG A 91 -12.36 8.01 -4.09
N ILE A 92 -11.68 8.40 -5.16
CA ILE A 92 -10.23 8.59 -5.19
C ILE A 92 -9.95 10.03 -5.55
N ALA A 93 -9.09 10.69 -4.78
CA ALA A 93 -8.60 12.03 -5.05
C ALA A 93 -7.08 12.06 -5.01
N SER A 94 -6.49 13.01 -5.74
CA SER A 94 -5.08 13.32 -5.64
C SER A 94 -4.87 14.82 -5.72
N ASN A 95 -3.84 15.30 -5.04
CA ASN A 95 -3.42 16.69 -5.12
C ASN A 95 -2.72 17.04 -6.45
N SER A 96 -2.46 16.06 -7.32
CA SER A 96 -1.75 16.29 -8.58
C SER A 96 -2.00 15.19 -9.61
N GLY A 97 -1.81 15.54 -10.89
CA GLY A 97 -1.81 14.60 -12.01
C GLY A 97 -3.20 14.13 -12.46
N ASP A 98 -3.17 13.28 -13.49
CA ASP A 98 -4.37 12.65 -14.05
C ASP A 98 -4.68 11.34 -13.32
N LEU A 99 -5.93 11.19 -12.86
CA LEU A 99 -6.43 10.02 -12.16
C LEU A 99 -7.08 8.99 -13.09
N SER A 100 -7.15 9.23 -14.41
CA SER A 100 -7.87 8.36 -15.35
C SER A 100 -7.36 6.92 -15.34
N VAL A 101 -6.04 6.72 -15.29
CA VAL A 101 -5.42 5.39 -15.20
C VAL A 101 -5.73 4.72 -13.87
N VAL A 102 -5.66 5.45 -12.76
CA VAL A 102 -5.97 4.90 -11.43
C VAL A 102 -7.44 4.53 -11.34
N LYS A 103 -8.33 5.39 -11.81
CA LYS A 103 -9.78 5.13 -11.89
C LYS A 103 -10.07 3.87 -12.70
N ALA A 104 -9.50 3.74 -13.90
CA ALA A 104 -9.67 2.55 -14.73
C ALA A 104 -9.14 1.28 -14.04
N GLY A 105 -8.01 1.37 -13.34
CA GLY A 105 -7.48 0.28 -12.53
C GLY A 105 -8.40 -0.10 -11.37
N PHE A 106 -8.99 0.88 -10.69
CA PHE A 106 -9.90 0.66 -9.57
C PHE A 106 -11.28 0.14 -9.99
N ILE A 107 -11.75 0.47 -11.19
CA ILE A 107 -12.93 -0.17 -11.78
C ILE A 107 -12.70 -1.69 -11.86
N LYS A 108 -11.55 -2.12 -12.40
CA LYS A 108 -11.19 -3.55 -12.46
C LYS A 108 -11.03 -4.17 -11.07
N VAL A 109 -10.49 -3.43 -10.09
CA VAL A 109 -10.42 -3.88 -8.69
C VAL A 109 -11.84 -4.10 -8.15
N GLY A 110 -12.77 -3.16 -8.38
CA GLY A 110 -14.17 -3.29 -8.00
C GLY A 110 -14.82 -4.54 -8.60
N GLU A 111 -14.69 -4.73 -9.92
CA GLU A 111 -15.20 -5.92 -10.61
C GLU A 111 -14.67 -7.22 -10.01
N ILE A 112 -13.38 -7.30 -9.69
CA ILE A 112 -12.77 -8.49 -9.06
C ILE A 112 -13.36 -8.72 -7.66
N LEU A 113 -13.54 -7.66 -6.87
CA LEU A 113 -14.12 -7.76 -5.52
C LEU A 113 -15.60 -8.18 -5.57
N GLU A 114 -16.37 -7.68 -6.54
CA GLU A 114 -17.75 -8.12 -6.78
C GLU A 114 -17.81 -9.62 -7.14
N GLN A 115 -16.90 -10.10 -7.99
CA GLN A 115 -16.82 -11.53 -8.29
C GLN A 115 -16.42 -12.36 -7.07
N ALA A 116 -15.48 -11.86 -6.26
CA ALA A 116 -15.10 -12.51 -5.02
C ALA A 116 -16.27 -12.60 -4.04
N ALA A 117 -17.08 -11.55 -3.92
CA ALA A 117 -18.28 -11.53 -3.08
C ALA A 117 -19.31 -12.61 -3.48
N ARG A 118 -19.42 -12.90 -4.78
CA ARG A 118 -20.26 -13.99 -5.33
C ARG A 118 -19.71 -15.39 -5.02
N ARG A 119 -18.46 -15.52 -4.58
CA ARG A 119 -17.78 -16.78 -4.22
C ARG A 119 -17.84 -17.86 -5.30
N ARG A 120 -17.75 -17.47 -6.58
CA ARG A 120 -17.70 -18.41 -7.71
C ARG A 120 -16.37 -19.16 -7.76
N ASN A 121 -15.29 -18.48 -7.39
CA ASN A 121 -13.94 -19.05 -7.31
C ASN A 121 -13.52 -19.31 -5.86
N SER A 122 -12.41 -20.00 -5.69
CA SER A 122 -11.76 -20.13 -4.40
C SER A 122 -11.20 -18.78 -3.92
N GLU A 123 -11.07 -18.61 -2.59
CA GLU A 123 -10.47 -17.40 -2.02
C GLU A 123 -9.06 -17.15 -2.56
N ILE A 124 -8.27 -18.21 -2.73
CA ILE A 124 -6.89 -18.13 -3.21
C ILE A 124 -6.85 -17.59 -4.65
N GLU A 125 -7.73 -18.07 -5.53
CA GLU A 125 -7.81 -17.59 -6.91
C GLU A 125 -8.24 -16.12 -6.99
N ASP A 126 -9.20 -15.69 -6.16
CA ASP A 126 -9.62 -14.29 -6.11
C ASP A 126 -8.50 -13.38 -5.60
N ILE A 127 -7.73 -13.83 -4.58
CA ILE A 127 -6.55 -13.10 -4.07
C ILE A 127 -5.48 -12.98 -5.16
N GLU A 128 -5.17 -14.07 -5.86
CA GLU A 128 -4.18 -14.09 -6.94
C GLU A 128 -4.62 -13.20 -8.12
N THR A 129 -5.91 -13.20 -8.44
CA THR A 129 -6.49 -12.37 -9.49
C THR A 129 -6.38 -10.88 -9.13
N LEU A 130 -6.76 -10.52 -7.90
CA LEU A 130 -6.64 -9.15 -7.42
C LEU A 130 -5.17 -8.70 -7.34
N LEU A 131 -4.27 -9.56 -6.88
CA LEU A 131 -2.84 -9.26 -6.81
C LEU A 131 -2.24 -8.99 -8.20
N ARG A 132 -2.61 -9.77 -9.21
CA ARG A 132 -2.20 -9.51 -10.61
C ARG A 132 -2.65 -8.11 -11.06
N GLN A 133 -3.90 -7.74 -10.78
CA GLN A 133 -4.43 -6.44 -11.15
C GLN A 133 -3.71 -5.29 -10.41
N VAL A 134 -3.37 -5.50 -9.13
CA VAL A 134 -2.57 -4.54 -8.33
C VAL A 134 -1.16 -4.38 -8.89
N VAL A 135 -0.50 -5.47 -9.32
CA VAL A 135 0.84 -5.39 -9.93
C VAL A 135 0.81 -4.56 -11.20
N VAL A 136 -0.21 -4.73 -12.04
CA VAL A 136 -0.39 -3.91 -13.26
C VAL A 136 -0.58 -2.43 -12.89
N LEU A 137 -1.37 -2.14 -11.86
CA LEU A 137 -1.69 -0.78 -11.44
C LEU A 137 -0.50 -0.05 -10.83
N ASP A 138 0.30 -0.75 -10.01
CA ASP A 138 1.30 -0.13 -9.13
C ASP A 138 2.74 -0.56 -9.42
N MET A 139 3.00 -1.08 -10.63
CA MET A 139 4.30 -1.60 -11.05
C MET A 139 5.45 -0.62 -10.75
N ASN A 140 5.29 0.66 -11.10
CA ASN A 140 6.34 1.67 -10.94
C ASN A 140 6.73 1.88 -9.47
N ARG A 141 5.75 1.97 -8.57
CA ARG A 141 6.01 2.15 -7.14
C ARG A 141 6.56 0.88 -6.51
N ILE A 142 6.09 -0.29 -6.93
CA ILE A 142 6.64 -1.57 -6.47
C ILE A 142 8.13 -1.66 -6.84
N LEU A 143 8.49 -1.35 -8.09
CA LEU A 143 9.88 -1.31 -8.53
C LEU A 143 10.72 -0.29 -7.76
N SER A 144 10.16 0.89 -7.46
CA SER A 144 10.81 1.90 -6.59
C SER A 144 11.08 1.36 -5.19
N ARG A 145 10.09 0.70 -4.57
CA ARG A 145 10.21 0.13 -3.23
C ARG A 145 11.18 -1.04 -3.16
N LEU A 146 11.25 -1.84 -4.22
CA LEU A 146 12.26 -2.89 -4.37
C LEU A 146 13.66 -2.31 -4.62
N ARG A 147 13.75 -1.03 -5.00
CA ARG A 147 14.96 -0.37 -5.51
C ARG A 147 15.55 -1.13 -6.69
N SER A 148 14.67 -1.54 -7.60
CA SER A 148 15.00 -2.21 -8.85
C SER A 148 15.69 -1.24 -9.81
N ARG A 149 16.66 -1.70 -10.62
CA ARG A 149 17.30 -0.89 -11.66
C ARG A 149 16.31 -0.34 -12.69
N HIS A 150 15.13 -0.94 -12.76
CA HIS A 150 14.03 -0.54 -13.63
C HIS A 150 13.26 0.68 -13.11
N SER A 151 13.56 1.14 -11.89
CA SER A 151 13.04 2.37 -11.32
C SER A 151 13.97 3.56 -11.61
N LYS A 152 13.39 4.76 -11.75
CA LYS A 152 14.13 6.00 -12.03
C LYS A 152 15.03 6.48 -10.86
N SER A 153 14.89 5.89 -9.67
CA SER A 153 15.44 6.43 -8.40
C SER A 153 16.64 5.65 -7.84
N THR A 154 17.23 4.71 -8.59
CA THR A 154 18.22 3.78 -8.00
C THR A 154 19.65 4.32 -7.98
N LYS A 155 20.00 4.99 -6.89
CA LYS A 155 21.40 5.12 -6.41
C LYS A 155 21.71 4.24 -5.20
N GLN A 156 20.72 3.55 -4.65
CA GLN A 156 20.82 2.80 -3.39
C GLN A 156 20.76 1.29 -3.64
N GLN A 157 21.37 0.52 -2.74
CA GLN A 157 21.40 -0.94 -2.83
C GLN A 157 19.97 -1.52 -2.83
N PRO A 158 19.68 -2.55 -3.65
CA PRO A 158 18.41 -3.26 -3.64
C PRO A 158 18.00 -3.75 -2.26
N PHE A 159 16.71 -3.64 -1.94
CA PHE A 159 16.21 -4.06 -0.63
C PHE A 159 16.38 -5.56 -0.40
N ILE A 160 16.11 -6.39 -1.42
CA ILE A 160 16.19 -7.86 -1.31
C ILE A 160 17.62 -8.32 -1.05
N ALA A 161 18.62 -7.66 -1.68
CA ALA A 161 20.02 -7.94 -1.42
C ALA A 161 20.42 -7.60 0.03
N GLN A 162 20.02 -6.43 0.53
CA GLN A 162 20.27 -6.07 1.94
C GLN A 162 19.63 -7.05 2.93
N LEU A 163 18.42 -7.52 2.62
CA LEU A 163 17.72 -8.51 3.45
C LEU A 163 18.45 -9.86 3.43
N HIS A 164 18.90 -10.31 2.27
CA HIS A 164 19.67 -11.54 2.10
C HIS A 164 20.99 -11.48 2.86
N ASP A 165 21.74 -10.38 2.73
CA ASP A 165 23.03 -10.19 3.40
C ASP A 165 22.86 -10.15 4.92
N ALA A 166 21.84 -9.44 5.43
CA ALA A 166 21.57 -9.38 6.86
C ALA A 166 21.26 -10.76 7.45
N ILE A 167 20.50 -11.60 6.75
CA ILE A 167 20.06 -12.90 7.27
C ILE A 167 21.13 -13.99 7.10
N ASN A 168 22.01 -13.86 6.11
CA ASN A 168 23.13 -14.78 5.92
C ASN A 168 24.42 -14.34 6.65
N ASP A 169 24.37 -13.25 7.42
CA ASP A 169 25.45 -12.84 8.30
C ASP A 169 25.74 -13.96 9.32
N LYS A 170 27.03 -14.29 9.49
CA LYS A 170 27.49 -15.35 10.41
C LYS A 170 27.08 -15.12 11.86
N SER A 171 26.76 -13.88 12.23
CA SER A 171 26.25 -13.52 13.55
C SER A 171 24.80 -13.95 13.80
N PHE A 172 24.06 -14.32 12.74
CA PHE A 172 22.66 -14.72 12.82
C PHE A 172 22.49 -16.24 12.70
N LYS A 173 21.81 -16.85 13.69
CA LYS A 173 21.42 -18.26 13.63
C LYS A 173 20.14 -18.42 12.83
N SER A 174 20.25 -18.40 11.51
CA SER A 174 19.12 -18.68 10.61
C SER A 174 18.75 -20.17 10.62
N THR A 175 17.47 -20.46 10.36
CA THR A 175 17.04 -21.83 10.03
C THR A 175 17.25 -22.09 8.55
N ALA A 176 17.57 -23.33 8.15
CA ALA A 176 17.73 -23.69 6.74
C ALA A 176 16.51 -23.30 5.88
N ASN A 177 15.28 -23.42 6.43
CA ASN A 177 14.05 -23.00 5.76
C ASN A 177 14.01 -21.50 5.47
N LEU A 178 14.43 -20.66 6.42
CA LEU A 178 14.46 -19.21 6.23
C LEU A 178 15.51 -18.81 5.18
N THR A 179 16.72 -19.36 5.29
CA THR A 179 17.80 -19.13 4.31
C THR A 179 17.36 -19.53 2.91
N ASN A 180 16.71 -20.69 2.75
CA ASN A 180 16.19 -21.13 1.45
C ASN A 180 15.14 -20.16 0.89
N ARG A 181 14.16 -19.74 1.69
CA ARG A 181 13.10 -18.82 1.23
C ARG A 181 13.63 -17.46 0.81
N ILE A 182 14.68 -16.97 1.47
CA ILE A 182 15.31 -15.70 1.10
C ILE A 182 16.20 -15.88 -0.14
N GLY A 183 16.85 -17.04 -0.28
CA GLY A 183 17.53 -17.42 -1.51
C GLY A 183 16.58 -17.45 -2.71
N ASP A 184 15.41 -18.08 -2.57
CA ASP A 184 14.36 -18.10 -3.60
C ASP A 184 13.88 -16.69 -3.96
N LEU A 185 13.72 -15.82 -2.96
CA LEU A 185 13.33 -14.43 -3.17
C LEU A 185 14.42 -13.63 -3.90
N GLN A 186 15.69 -13.89 -3.57
CA GLN A 186 16.85 -13.29 -4.21
C GLN A 186 16.98 -13.77 -5.67
N ASP A 187 16.67 -15.04 -5.97
CA ASP A 187 16.64 -15.57 -7.34
C ASP A 187 15.55 -14.87 -8.17
N LEU A 188 14.32 -14.79 -7.66
CA LEU A 188 13.24 -14.08 -8.33
C LEU A 188 13.59 -12.61 -8.62
N PHE A 189 14.19 -11.93 -7.64
CA PHE A 189 14.64 -10.56 -7.83
C PHE A 189 15.76 -10.46 -8.86
N SER A 190 16.74 -11.34 -8.83
CA SER A 190 17.84 -11.37 -9.82
C SER A 190 17.33 -11.61 -11.24
N ARG A 191 16.30 -12.45 -11.40
CA ARG A 191 15.60 -12.67 -12.69
C ARG A 191 14.80 -11.45 -13.15
N LEU A 192 14.20 -10.70 -12.23
CA LEU A 192 13.56 -9.42 -12.57
C LEU A 192 14.60 -8.40 -13.03
N GLU A 193 15.72 -8.33 -12.31
CA GLU A 193 16.84 -7.46 -12.66
C GLU A 193 17.55 -7.89 -13.94
N SER A 194 17.44 -9.14 -14.41
CA SER A 194 18.11 -9.54 -15.66
C SER A 194 17.35 -9.12 -16.92
N ILE A 195 16.06 -8.78 -16.82
CA ILE A 195 15.25 -8.31 -17.95
C ILE A 195 15.91 -7.06 -18.56
N ALA A 196 16.21 -7.05 -19.86
CA ALA A 196 16.89 -5.93 -20.49
C ALA A 196 15.96 -4.72 -20.68
N ASN A 197 14.73 -4.98 -21.16
CA ASN A 197 13.70 -3.96 -21.34
C ASN A 197 12.39 -4.42 -20.71
N ILE A 198 12.10 -3.90 -19.52
CA ILE A 198 10.91 -4.28 -18.75
C ILE A 198 9.59 -4.01 -19.47
N LYS A 199 9.57 -3.10 -20.45
CA LYS A 199 8.38 -2.80 -21.26
C LYS A 199 8.17 -3.82 -22.38
N ALA A 200 9.25 -4.41 -22.91
CA ALA A 200 9.16 -5.45 -23.92
C ALA A 200 8.68 -6.77 -23.29
N ASP A 201 9.19 -7.10 -22.11
CA ASP A 201 8.87 -8.34 -21.38
C ASP A 201 7.89 -8.09 -20.22
N ILE A 202 6.89 -7.23 -20.44
CA ILE A 202 6.02 -6.75 -19.36
C ILE A 202 5.24 -7.88 -18.67
N SER A 203 4.83 -8.90 -19.41
CA SER A 203 4.12 -10.06 -18.85
C SER A 203 5.01 -10.86 -17.89
N LEU A 204 6.28 -11.07 -18.24
CA LEU A 204 7.25 -11.75 -17.40
C LEU A 204 7.55 -10.90 -16.15
N ALA A 205 7.76 -9.59 -16.34
CA ALA A 205 7.97 -8.66 -15.24
C ALA A 205 6.81 -8.68 -14.24
N HIS A 206 5.56 -8.62 -14.72
CA HIS A 206 4.38 -8.73 -13.86
C HIS A 206 4.34 -10.06 -13.10
N SER A 207 4.68 -11.19 -13.73
CA SER A 207 4.71 -12.48 -13.04
C SER A 207 5.77 -12.54 -11.94
N LEU A 208 6.98 -12.04 -12.21
CA LEU A 208 8.09 -12.05 -11.25
C LEU A 208 7.78 -11.12 -10.08
N ILE A 209 7.26 -9.92 -10.35
CA ILE A 209 6.85 -8.98 -9.30
C ILE A 209 5.79 -9.63 -8.41
N ARG A 210 4.73 -10.22 -9.00
CA ARG A 210 3.69 -10.92 -8.23
C ARG A 210 4.29 -11.99 -7.33
N ASP A 211 5.18 -12.82 -7.86
CA ASP A 211 5.78 -13.92 -7.12
C ASP A 211 6.70 -13.42 -5.99
N ILE A 212 7.43 -12.32 -6.21
CA ILE A 212 8.20 -11.59 -5.17
C ILE A 212 7.28 -11.10 -4.05
N LEU A 213 6.17 -10.43 -4.38
CA LEU A 213 5.22 -9.91 -3.38
C LEU A 213 4.63 -11.04 -2.53
N ARG A 214 4.28 -12.16 -3.16
CA ARG A 214 3.74 -13.34 -2.48
C ARG A 214 4.78 -13.99 -1.56
N GLN A 215 6.01 -14.21 -2.04
CA GLN A 215 7.07 -14.78 -1.21
C GLN A 215 7.42 -13.85 -0.04
N ALA A 216 7.52 -12.54 -0.29
CA ALA A 216 7.74 -11.54 0.76
C ALA A 216 6.65 -11.59 1.84
N TYR A 217 5.38 -11.72 1.46
CA TYR A 217 4.29 -11.90 2.42
C TYR A 217 4.44 -13.17 3.27
N HIS A 218 4.79 -14.31 2.66
CA HIS A 218 4.98 -15.56 3.40
C HIS A 218 6.25 -15.57 4.27
N LEU A 219 7.26 -14.76 3.96
CA LEU A 219 8.40 -14.53 4.85
C LEU A 219 7.98 -13.81 6.15
N ILE A 220 6.91 -13.01 6.10
CA ILE A 220 6.48 -12.11 7.19
C ILE A 220 5.16 -12.60 7.79
N SER A 221 4.98 -13.89 8.00
CA SER A 221 3.95 -14.28 8.99
C SER A 221 4.23 -13.46 10.27
N PRO A 222 3.29 -12.64 10.76
CA PRO A 222 3.57 -11.44 11.58
C PRO A 222 4.30 -11.72 12.90
N THR A 223 4.30 -12.98 13.34
CA THR A 223 5.06 -13.45 14.49
C THR A 223 6.57 -13.53 14.21
N ASN A 224 6.99 -13.80 12.99
CA ASN A 224 8.38 -14.17 12.70
C ASN A 224 9.30 -12.97 12.42
N LEU A 225 8.94 -12.00 11.59
CA LEU A 225 9.93 -11.00 11.14
C LEU A 225 10.44 -10.08 12.25
N SER A 226 9.55 -9.55 13.09
CA SER A 226 9.96 -8.69 14.21
C SER A 226 10.82 -9.44 15.23
N LEU A 227 10.55 -10.74 15.44
CA LEU A 227 11.39 -11.62 16.25
C LEU A 227 12.74 -11.89 15.56
N LEU A 228 12.72 -12.23 14.26
CA LEU A 228 13.91 -12.49 13.44
C LEU A 228 14.86 -11.28 13.41
N LEU A 229 14.31 -10.09 13.17
CA LEU A 229 15.06 -8.84 13.20
C LEU A 229 15.51 -8.48 14.61
N LYS A 230 14.77 -8.85 15.67
CA LYS A 230 15.15 -8.56 17.06
C LYS A 230 16.53 -9.13 17.39
N ASP A 231 16.78 -10.36 16.94
CA ASP A 231 18.00 -11.12 17.25
C ASP A 231 19.19 -10.78 16.35
N LEU A 232 18.94 -10.09 15.23
CA LEU A 232 19.99 -9.58 14.34
C LEU A 232 20.78 -8.45 15.02
N LYS A 233 22.09 -8.64 15.17
CA LYS A 233 23.06 -7.62 15.62
C LYS A 233 23.45 -6.67 14.48
N ILE A 234 22.45 -6.11 13.81
CA ILE A 234 22.64 -5.11 12.75
C ILE A 234 22.39 -3.71 13.29
N ASP A 235 22.88 -2.72 12.53
CA ASP A 235 22.62 -1.31 12.83
C ASP A 235 21.10 -1.03 13.01
N PRO A 236 20.69 -0.31 14.07
CA PRO A 236 19.27 -0.05 14.34
C PRO A 236 18.55 0.68 13.20
N THR A 237 19.23 1.55 12.46
CA THR A 237 18.62 2.27 11.33
C THR A 237 18.40 1.34 10.14
N LEU A 238 19.35 0.46 9.85
CA LEU A 238 19.19 -0.60 8.84
C LEU A 238 18.06 -1.56 9.22
N LYS A 239 17.97 -1.95 10.48
CA LYS A 239 16.89 -2.82 10.99
C LYS A 239 15.50 -2.19 10.79
N ALA A 240 15.35 -0.92 11.15
CA ALA A 240 14.11 -0.18 10.94
C ALA A 240 13.80 -0.05 9.43
N HIS A 241 14.82 0.21 8.60
CA HIS A 241 14.67 0.28 7.16
C HIS A 241 14.20 -1.04 6.54
N LEU A 242 14.81 -2.17 6.93
CA LEU A 242 14.44 -3.50 6.44
C LEU A 242 13.00 -3.84 6.85
N SER A 243 12.65 -3.63 8.12
CA SER A 243 11.29 -3.86 8.62
C SER A 243 10.25 -3.04 7.85
N ASN A 244 10.50 -1.74 7.67
CA ASN A 244 9.59 -0.84 6.96
C ASN A 244 9.46 -1.18 5.48
N SER A 245 10.56 -1.49 4.80
CA SER A 245 10.56 -1.81 3.38
C SER A 245 9.85 -3.14 3.12
N LEU A 246 10.13 -4.13 3.97
CA LEU A 246 9.52 -5.43 3.89
C LEU A 246 8.01 -5.38 4.19
N GLY A 247 7.59 -4.58 5.17
CA GLY A 247 6.18 -4.29 5.45
C GLY A 247 5.46 -3.58 4.29
N LYS A 248 6.14 -2.67 3.58
CA LYS A 248 5.59 -2.04 2.37
C LYS A 248 5.43 -3.03 1.23
N ILE A 249 6.40 -3.92 1.01
CA ILE A 249 6.35 -4.92 -0.07
C ILE A 249 5.28 -5.98 0.22
N SER A 250 5.20 -6.50 1.43
CA SER A 250 4.17 -7.49 1.78
C SER A 250 2.78 -6.90 1.95
N GLY A 251 2.71 -5.61 2.23
CA GLY A 251 1.47 -4.85 2.33
C GLY A 251 0.58 -5.01 1.09
N TYR A 252 1.15 -5.21 -0.10
CA TYR A 252 0.39 -5.49 -1.31
C TYR A 252 -0.43 -6.78 -1.19
N HIS A 253 0.21 -7.91 -0.93
CA HIS A 253 -0.48 -9.19 -0.76
C HIS A 253 -1.40 -9.19 0.47
N SER A 254 -0.98 -8.54 1.56
CA SER A 254 -1.83 -8.41 2.76
C SER A 254 -3.11 -7.62 2.46
N ALA A 255 -3.00 -6.52 1.71
CA ALA A 255 -4.14 -5.68 1.36
C ALA A 255 -5.09 -6.40 0.40
N THR A 256 -4.57 -7.11 -0.60
CA THR A 256 -5.41 -7.90 -1.51
C THR A 256 -6.11 -9.04 -0.77
N SER A 257 -5.40 -9.76 0.11
CA SER A 257 -5.99 -10.80 0.96
C SER A 257 -7.09 -10.24 1.86
N PHE A 258 -6.84 -9.08 2.48
CA PHE A 258 -7.83 -8.42 3.33
C PHE A 258 -9.08 -8.03 2.54
N LEU A 259 -8.92 -7.36 1.40
CA LEU A 259 -10.05 -6.87 0.60
C LEU A 259 -10.90 -8.02 0.04
N VAL A 260 -10.26 -9.10 -0.43
CA VAL A 260 -11.00 -10.30 -0.89
C VAL A 260 -11.76 -10.94 0.25
N ARG A 261 -11.16 -11.08 1.43
CA ARG A 261 -11.85 -11.61 2.62
C ARG A 261 -12.99 -10.70 3.07
N ALA A 262 -12.81 -9.39 2.98
CA ALA A 262 -13.85 -8.41 3.29
C ALA A 262 -15.03 -8.55 2.30
N ALA A 263 -14.77 -8.61 1.00
CA ALA A 263 -15.78 -8.85 -0.03
C ALA A 263 -16.50 -10.20 0.15
N ARG A 264 -15.76 -11.23 0.53
CA ARG A 264 -16.29 -12.57 0.82
C ARG A 264 -16.98 -12.66 2.18
N ASN A 265 -17.01 -11.63 3.01
CA ASN A 265 -17.62 -11.72 4.34
C ASN A 265 -19.14 -11.57 4.25
N LYS A 266 -19.90 -12.57 4.75
CA LYS A 266 -21.37 -12.52 4.77
C LYS A 266 -21.93 -11.35 5.59
N LYS A 267 -21.14 -10.80 6.52
CA LYS A 267 -21.49 -9.62 7.33
C LYS A 267 -21.13 -8.29 6.65
N CYS A 268 -20.29 -8.31 5.61
CA CYS A 268 -19.88 -7.13 4.83
C CYS A 268 -20.36 -7.26 3.38
N ARG A 269 -21.67 -7.45 3.17
CA ARG A 269 -22.25 -7.54 1.82
C ARG A 269 -22.39 -6.15 1.21
N VAL A 270 -21.26 -5.57 0.84
CA VAL A 270 -21.18 -4.22 0.27
C VAL A 270 -20.38 -4.20 -1.04
N PHE A 271 -19.85 -5.36 -1.42
CA PHE A 271 -19.23 -5.66 -2.72
C PHE A 271 -20.10 -6.70 -3.43
#